data_AF-A0A7R9AZ19-F1
#
_entry.id   AF-A0A7R9AZ19-F1
#
_cell.length_a   1.000
_cell.length_b   1.000
_cell.length_c   1.000
_cell.angle_alpha   90.00
_cell.angle_beta   90.00
_cell.angle_gamma   90.00
#
_symmetry.space_group_name_H-M   'P 1'
#
loop_
_entity.id
_entity.type
_entity.pdbx_description
1 polymer ?
#
loop_
_entity_poly.entity_id
_entity_poly.type
_entity_poly.pdbx_seq_one_letter_code
_entity_poly.pdbx_strand_id
1 'polypeptide(L)'
;MQGIKIGEIGTKLGMNATNNGYLGFDKVRIPRENMLMKNAQVLEDGTYVKSPSDKLTYGTMMFVRVVIVQDVASYLSKAVTIAVRYSAVRRQSELKPGEPEPQIMDYRTQQYKLFPNIASCLAMRFAAMWLWNLYNNITSELEEGDMERLPELHALACCLKSVCSADGAKAIETCRLACGGHGYMTCSNLPATYGLVTAACTYEGENTVLLLQTARYLMKAWHQATSGIKLTPTVAYLQSAVTSDISRHWEHSLQGIVRAHQDVAAG
;
A
#
# COMPACT_ATOMS: atom_id res chain seq x y z
N MET A 1 -16.91 33.54 -3.69
CA MET A 1 -16.22 34.47 -2.75
C MET A 1 -15.24 35.31 -3.56
N GLN A 2 -15.13 36.61 -3.29
CA GLN A 2 -14.12 37.44 -3.95
C GLN A 2 -12.71 36.95 -3.60
N GLY A 3 -11.79 37.00 -4.57
CA GLY A 3 -10.42 36.54 -4.39
C GLY A 3 -10.22 35.01 -4.43
N ILE A 4 -11.27 34.21 -4.62
CA ILE A 4 -11.15 32.76 -4.84
C ILE A 4 -11.19 32.44 -6.33
N LYS A 5 -10.20 31.69 -6.81
CA LYS A 5 -10.15 31.10 -8.16
C LYS A 5 -10.23 29.59 -8.02
N ILE A 6 -11.20 28.94 -8.65
CA ILE A 6 -11.39 27.49 -8.63
C ILE A 6 -11.67 26.99 -10.05
N GLY A 7 -11.22 25.78 -10.36
CA GLY A 7 -11.55 25.10 -11.62
C GLY A 7 -11.10 23.64 -11.59
N GLU A 8 -11.50 22.88 -12.60
CA GLU A 8 -11.18 21.46 -12.76
C GLU A 8 -9.80 21.28 -13.43
N ILE A 9 -9.03 20.25 -13.05
CA ILE A 9 -7.70 19.98 -13.65
C ILE A 9 -7.76 19.17 -14.95
N GLY A 10 -8.94 18.66 -15.30
CA GLY A 10 -9.23 17.96 -16.55
C GLY A 10 -9.26 16.43 -16.43
N THR A 11 -9.12 15.80 -17.59
CA THR A 11 -9.20 14.34 -17.76
C THR A 11 -7.99 13.65 -17.16
N LYS A 12 -8.24 12.51 -16.51
CA LYS A 12 -7.26 11.72 -15.77
C LYS A 12 -7.24 10.28 -16.31
N LEU A 13 -6.16 9.55 -16.03
CA LEU A 13 -6.04 8.14 -16.39
C LEU A 13 -7.15 7.27 -15.78
N GLY A 14 -7.54 7.58 -14.54
CA GLY A 14 -8.67 6.99 -13.82
C GLY A 14 -9.36 8.06 -12.98
N MET A 15 -10.36 7.67 -12.17
CA MET A 15 -11.07 8.60 -11.26
C MET A 15 -11.72 9.80 -11.98
N ASN A 16 -12.20 9.63 -13.21
CA ASN A 16 -12.81 10.73 -13.98
C ASN A 16 -14.15 11.23 -13.39
N ALA A 17 -14.78 10.46 -12.50
CA ALA A 17 -15.93 10.91 -11.73
C ALA A 17 -15.55 11.83 -10.55
N THR A 18 -14.27 11.90 -10.19
CA THR A 18 -13.74 12.78 -9.15
C THR A 18 -13.40 14.14 -9.75
N ASN A 19 -13.97 15.18 -9.17
CA ASN A 19 -13.80 16.60 -9.53
C ASN A 19 -12.53 17.19 -8.90
N ASN A 20 -11.38 16.67 -9.30
CA ASN A 20 -10.10 17.20 -8.85
C ASN A 20 -9.89 18.60 -9.43
N GLY A 21 -9.73 19.58 -8.54
CA GLY A 21 -9.60 20.98 -8.93
C GLY A 21 -8.28 21.63 -8.55
N TYR A 22 -8.08 22.84 -9.06
CA TYR A 22 -7.12 23.80 -8.54
C TYR A 22 -7.83 24.86 -7.70
N LEU A 23 -7.11 25.45 -6.75
CA LEU A 23 -7.60 26.52 -5.91
C LEU A 23 -6.53 27.61 -5.77
N GLY A 24 -6.90 28.85 -6.08
CA GLY A 24 -6.08 30.03 -5.92
C GLY A 24 -6.74 31.05 -4.99
N PHE A 25 -5.95 31.65 -4.12
CA PHE A 25 -6.38 32.69 -3.19
C PHE A 25 -5.68 34.02 -3.52
N ASP A 26 -6.46 35.08 -3.69
CA ASP A 26 -5.99 36.45 -3.83
C ASP A 26 -6.48 37.27 -2.63
N LYS A 27 -5.59 37.44 -1.65
CA LYS A 27 -5.79 38.19 -0.40
C LYS A 27 -7.12 37.86 0.32
N VAL A 28 -7.53 36.60 0.30
CA VAL A 28 -8.73 36.11 0.99
C VAL A 28 -8.53 36.23 2.51
N ARG A 29 -9.49 36.85 3.19
CA ARG A 29 -9.50 36.99 4.66
C ARG A 29 -10.49 36.01 5.27
N ILE A 30 -10.06 35.33 6.34
CA ILE A 30 -10.88 34.45 7.16
C ILE A 30 -10.68 34.80 8.65
N PRO A 31 -11.65 34.51 9.54
CA PRO A 31 -11.45 34.63 10.97
C PRO A 31 -10.28 33.77 11.46
N ARG A 32 -9.62 34.21 12.53
CA ARG A 32 -8.50 33.48 13.16
C ARG A 32 -8.95 32.08 13.62
N GLU A 33 -10.20 32.00 14.08
CA GLU A 33 -10.87 30.81 14.60
C GLU A 33 -11.04 29.71 13.54
N ASN A 34 -10.87 30.02 12.25
CA ASN A 34 -10.89 29.02 11.17
C ASN A 34 -9.59 28.20 11.09
N MET A 35 -8.51 28.60 11.78
CA MET A 35 -7.31 27.77 11.91
C MET A 35 -7.60 26.58 12.83
N LEU A 36 -7.23 25.38 12.42
CA LEU A 36 -7.39 24.17 13.23
C LEU A 36 -6.36 24.15 14.38
N MET A 37 -6.75 24.71 15.53
CA MET A 37 -5.83 24.97 16.65
C MET A 37 -5.68 23.85 17.70
N LYS A 38 -6.07 22.60 17.39
CA LYS A 38 -5.97 21.48 18.36
C LYS A 38 -4.54 21.25 18.86
N ASN A 39 -3.57 21.24 17.94
CA ASN A 39 -2.18 20.93 18.25
C ASN A 39 -1.28 22.17 18.24
N ALA A 40 -1.57 23.20 17.44
CA ALA A 40 -0.77 24.44 17.39
C ALA A 40 -1.70 25.64 17.37
N GLN A 41 -1.33 26.73 18.03
CA GLN A 41 -2.23 27.87 18.22
C GLN A 41 -1.60 29.18 17.76
N VAL A 42 -2.45 30.12 17.38
CA VAL A 42 -2.09 31.54 17.22
C VAL A 42 -3.02 32.33 18.13
N LEU A 43 -2.47 32.99 19.14
CA LEU A 43 -3.23 33.81 20.08
C LEU A 43 -3.70 35.11 19.40
N GLU A 44 -4.59 35.85 20.06
CA GLU A 44 -5.17 37.10 19.52
C GLU A 44 -4.13 38.18 19.24
N ASP A 45 -3.04 38.18 20.00
CA ASP A 45 -1.89 39.08 19.83
C ASP A 45 -0.92 38.64 18.72
N GLY A 46 -1.17 37.49 18.08
CA GLY A 46 -0.31 36.89 17.06
C GLY A 46 0.77 35.94 17.59
N THR A 47 0.84 35.69 18.90
CA THR A 47 1.81 34.76 19.49
C THR A 47 1.54 33.33 19.02
N TYR A 48 2.56 32.66 18.47
CA TYR A 48 2.47 31.25 18.04
C TYR A 48 2.83 30.29 19.18
N VAL A 49 1.94 29.35 19.45
CA VAL A 49 2.15 28.24 20.39
C VAL A 49 2.36 26.96 19.60
N LYS A 50 3.58 26.42 19.64
CA LYS A 50 3.95 25.20 18.91
C LYS A 50 3.26 23.96 19.52
N SER A 51 3.04 22.96 18.69
CA SER A 51 2.63 21.62 19.13
C SER A 51 3.57 21.01 20.15
N PRO A 52 3.03 20.34 21.19
CA PRO A 52 3.85 19.59 22.15
C PRO A 52 4.59 18.42 21.50
N SER A 53 4.11 17.94 20.34
CA SER A 53 4.78 16.89 19.57
C SER A 53 4.50 17.03 18.09
N ASP A 54 5.56 16.99 17.28
CA ASP A 54 5.46 16.96 15.81
C ASP A 54 4.88 15.61 15.31
N LYS A 55 4.69 14.62 16.21
CA LYS A 55 4.14 13.30 15.86
C LYS A 55 2.61 13.23 15.83
N LEU A 56 1.92 14.20 16.44
CA LEU A 56 0.46 14.18 16.58
C LEU A 56 -0.29 14.42 15.26
N THR A 57 0.40 14.89 14.22
CA THR A 57 -0.15 15.08 12.87
C THR A 57 -0.11 13.81 12.01
N TYR A 58 0.58 12.74 12.44
CA TYR A 58 0.68 11.51 11.64
C TYR A 58 -0.63 10.69 11.61
N GLY A 59 -1.51 10.82 12.60
CA GLY A 59 -2.67 9.95 12.79
C GLY A 59 -3.58 9.84 11.57
N THR A 60 -3.98 10.98 11.00
CA THR A 60 -4.88 11.01 9.83
C THR A 60 -4.21 10.51 8.55
N MET A 61 -2.92 10.82 8.35
CA MET A 61 -2.18 10.35 7.18
C MET A 61 -1.99 8.82 7.20
N MET A 62 -1.72 8.25 8.38
CA MET A 62 -1.60 6.80 8.54
C MET A 62 -2.92 6.09 8.24
N PHE A 63 -4.05 6.62 8.73
CA PHE A 63 -5.38 6.06 8.45
C PHE A 63 -5.60 5.85 6.95
N VAL A 64 -5.40 6.88 6.14
CA VAL A 64 -5.63 6.79 4.68
C VAL A 64 -4.71 5.75 4.04
N ARG A 65 -3.43 5.68 4.45
CA ARG A 65 -2.50 4.66 3.95
C ARG A 65 -2.94 3.24 4.26
N VAL A 66 -3.45 2.99 5.47
CA VAL A 66 -3.97 1.67 5.85
C VAL A 66 -5.19 1.29 5.01
N VAL A 67 -6.11 2.23 4.77
CA VAL A 67 -7.28 2.03 3.91
C VAL A 67 -6.87 1.71 2.47
N ILE A 68 -5.87 2.41 1.91
CA ILE A 68 -5.35 2.13 0.56
C ILE A 68 -4.93 0.66 0.40
N VAL A 69 -4.25 0.08 1.41
CA VAL A 69 -3.82 -1.32 1.34
C VAL A 69 -5.03 -2.26 1.22
N GLN A 70 -6.13 -1.98 1.92
CA GLN A 70 -7.38 -2.75 1.83
C GLN A 70 -8.07 -2.57 0.47
N ASP A 71 -8.10 -1.34 -0.05
CA ASP A 71 -8.71 -1.02 -1.34
C ASP A 71 -7.98 -1.73 -2.47
N VAL A 72 -6.65 -1.67 -2.48
CA VAL A 72 -5.84 -2.35 -3.50
C VAL A 72 -6.07 -3.86 -3.47
N ALA A 73 -6.11 -4.48 -2.28
CA ALA A 73 -6.45 -5.90 -2.15
C ALA A 73 -7.87 -6.22 -2.68
N SER A 74 -8.81 -5.29 -2.55
CA SER A 74 -10.19 -5.43 -3.06
C SER A 74 -10.30 -5.20 -4.57
N TYR A 75 -9.48 -4.33 -5.15
CA TYR A 75 -9.42 -4.16 -6.60
C TYR A 75 -8.71 -5.33 -7.28
N LEU A 76 -7.63 -5.84 -6.68
CA LEU A 76 -6.94 -7.01 -7.19
C LEU A 76 -7.82 -8.25 -7.16
N SER A 77 -8.62 -8.45 -6.11
CA SER A 77 -9.56 -9.59 -6.04
C SER A 77 -10.60 -9.57 -7.16
N LYS A 78 -11.11 -8.38 -7.51
CA LYS A 78 -12.02 -8.19 -8.65
C LYS A 78 -11.33 -8.54 -9.97
N ALA A 79 -10.13 -8.00 -10.22
CA ALA A 79 -9.39 -8.22 -11.45
C ALA A 79 -9.01 -9.70 -11.66
N VAL A 80 -8.50 -10.35 -10.62
CA VAL A 80 -8.16 -11.78 -10.64
C VAL A 80 -9.41 -12.63 -10.88
N THR A 81 -10.53 -12.32 -10.20
CA THR A 81 -11.79 -13.04 -10.41
C THR A 81 -12.26 -12.97 -11.87
N ILE A 82 -12.21 -11.78 -12.47
CA ILE A 82 -12.57 -11.57 -13.88
C ILE A 82 -11.66 -12.42 -14.78
N ALA A 83 -10.34 -12.29 -14.62
CA ALA A 83 -9.38 -12.97 -15.50
C ALA A 83 -9.42 -14.50 -15.37
N VAL A 84 -9.59 -15.02 -14.14
CA VAL A 84 -9.71 -16.47 -13.89
C VAL A 84 -10.99 -17.02 -14.51
N ARG A 85 -12.14 -16.37 -14.30
CA ARG A 85 -13.42 -16.81 -14.87
C ARG A 85 -13.41 -16.73 -16.40
N TYR A 86 -12.88 -15.64 -16.95
CA TYR A 86 -12.70 -15.50 -18.39
C TYR A 86 -11.82 -16.64 -18.95
N SER A 87 -10.73 -16.96 -18.27
CA SER A 87 -9.80 -18.00 -18.70
C SER A 87 -10.37 -19.42 -18.63
N ALA A 88 -11.32 -19.66 -17.73
CA ALA A 88 -12.05 -20.92 -17.63
C ALA A 88 -13.15 -21.07 -18.71
N VAL A 89 -13.52 -20.02 -19.43
CA VAL A 89 -14.55 -20.10 -20.49
C VAL A 89 -13.93 -19.94 -21.87
N ARG A 90 -12.97 -19.03 -22.01
CA ARG A 90 -12.32 -18.77 -23.28
C ARG A 90 -11.54 -20.01 -23.73
N ARG A 91 -11.82 -20.45 -24.95
CA ARG A 91 -11.04 -21.45 -25.68
C ARG A 91 -10.28 -20.75 -26.80
N GLN A 92 -9.02 -21.11 -26.99
CA GLN A 92 -8.20 -20.59 -28.09
C GLN A 92 -6.99 -21.48 -28.34
N SER A 93 -6.67 -21.69 -29.62
CA SER A 93 -5.49 -22.43 -30.08
C SER A 93 -5.55 -23.92 -29.74
N GLU A 94 -4.48 -24.66 -30.01
CA GLU A 94 -4.40 -26.10 -29.80
C GLU A 94 -3.24 -26.45 -28.86
N LEU A 95 -3.46 -27.39 -27.93
CA LEU A 95 -2.38 -28.01 -27.15
C LEU A 95 -1.78 -29.23 -27.87
N LYS A 96 -2.62 -29.92 -28.64
CA LYS A 96 -2.29 -31.08 -29.45
C LYS A 96 -2.94 -30.89 -30.82
N PRO A 97 -2.20 -31.10 -31.92
CA PRO A 97 -2.76 -30.95 -33.26
C PRO A 97 -4.01 -31.82 -33.46
N GLY A 98 -5.12 -31.21 -33.91
CA GLY A 98 -6.36 -31.91 -34.22
C GLY A 98 -7.30 -32.18 -33.03
N GLU A 99 -6.95 -31.74 -31.82
CA GLU A 99 -7.86 -31.74 -30.67
C GLU A 99 -8.70 -30.44 -30.62
N PRO A 100 -9.89 -30.44 -30.00
CA PRO A 100 -10.67 -29.23 -29.78
C PRO A 100 -9.89 -28.17 -28.97
N GLU A 101 -10.18 -26.89 -29.22
CA GLU A 101 -9.53 -25.80 -28.50
C GLU A 101 -9.74 -25.94 -26.98
N PRO A 102 -8.67 -26.08 -26.18
CA PRO A 102 -8.78 -26.21 -24.73
C PRO A 102 -9.13 -24.87 -24.10
N GLN A 103 -9.54 -24.87 -22.83
CA GLN A 103 -9.69 -23.62 -22.09
C GLN A 103 -8.32 -22.96 -21.99
N ILE A 104 -8.24 -21.63 -22.12
CA ILE A 104 -6.94 -20.97 -22.03
C ILE A 104 -6.30 -21.15 -20.64
N MET A 105 -7.10 -21.45 -19.60
CA MET A 105 -6.62 -21.84 -18.27
C MET A 105 -5.79 -23.14 -18.25
N ASP A 106 -5.94 -24.02 -19.23
CA ASP A 106 -5.20 -25.28 -19.29
C ASP A 106 -3.72 -25.06 -19.66
N TYR A 107 -3.38 -23.91 -20.25
CA TYR A 107 -2.01 -23.54 -20.58
C TYR A 107 -1.23 -23.13 -19.33
N ARG A 108 -0.04 -23.73 -19.14
CA ARG A 108 0.88 -23.38 -18.04
C ARG A 108 1.27 -21.90 -18.03
N THR A 109 1.37 -21.27 -19.21
CA THR A 109 1.65 -19.84 -19.33
C THR A 109 0.52 -18.97 -18.78
N GLN A 110 -0.74 -19.37 -18.94
CA GLN A 110 -1.89 -18.68 -18.37
C GLN A 110 -1.97 -18.89 -16.85
N GLN A 111 -1.71 -20.12 -16.39
CA GLN A 111 -1.61 -20.44 -14.95
C GLN A 111 -0.50 -19.63 -14.28
N TYR A 112 0.67 -19.52 -14.91
CA TYR A 112 1.79 -18.73 -14.40
C TYR A 112 1.47 -17.23 -14.33
N LYS A 113 0.62 -16.71 -15.23
CA LYS A 113 0.13 -15.33 -15.14
C LYS A 113 -0.88 -15.14 -14.00
N LEU A 114 -1.77 -16.09 -13.75
CA LEU A 114 -2.92 -15.88 -12.86
C LEU A 114 -2.74 -16.42 -11.46
N PHE A 115 -2.15 -17.61 -11.29
CA PHE A 115 -2.06 -18.26 -9.97
C PHE A 115 -1.19 -17.49 -8.97
N PRO A 116 -0.05 -16.89 -9.36
CA PRO A 116 0.69 -16.00 -8.46
C PRO A 116 -0.16 -14.81 -8.03
N ASN A 117 -0.95 -14.22 -8.92
CA ASN A 117 -1.82 -13.08 -8.60
C ASN A 117 -3.01 -13.46 -7.69
N ILE A 118 -3.51 -14.70 -7.77
CA ILE A 118 -4.46 -15.25 -6.78
C ILE A 118 -3.80 -15.28 -5.39
N ALA A 119 -2.58 -15.83 -5.30
CA ALA A 119 -1.84 -15.89 -4.05
C ALA A 119 -1.52 -14.48 -3.50
N SER A 120 -1.05 -13.56 -4.33
CA SER A 120 -0.78 -12.17 -3.97
C SER A 120 -2.04 -11.46 -3.47
N CYS A 121 -3.20 -11.69 -4.08
CA CYS A 121 -4.47 -11.15 -3.60
C CYS A 121 -4.78 -11.57 -2.16
N LEU A 122 -4.59 -12.85 -1.82
CA LEU A 122 -4.82 -13.36 -0.47
C LEU A 122 -3.79 -12.81 0.52
N ALA A 123 -2.51 -12.80 0.13
CA ALA A 123 -1.43 -12.24 0.96
C ALA A 123 -1.68 -10.76 1.28
N MET A 124 -2.01 -9.94 0.28
CA MET A 124 -2.34 -8.53 0.47
C MET A 124 -3.58 -8.35 1.35
N ARG A 125 -4.61 -9.20 1.21
CA ARG A 125 -5.79 -9.16 2.07
C ARG A 125 -5.44 -9.41 3.53
N PHE A 126 -4.64 -10.43 3.82
CA PHE A 126 -4.22 -10.73 5.19
C PHE A 126 -3.34 -9.62 5.77
N ALA A 127 -2.38 -9.10 4.98
CA ALA A 127 -1.55 -7.98 5.39
C ALA A 127 -2.39 -6.71 5.69
N ALA A 128 -3.41 -6.43 4.88
CA ALA A 128 -4.31 -5.29 5.08
C ALA A 128 -5.13 -5.40 6.38
N MET A 129 -5.67 -6.59 6.67
CA MET A 129 -6.41 -6.84 7.91
C MET A 129 -5.51 -6.75 9.13
N TRP A 130 -4.29 -7.30 9.05
CA TRP A 130 -3.31 -7.20 10.12
C TRP A 130 -2.91 -5.73 10.38
N LEU A 131 -2.62 -4.97 9.32
CA LEU A 131 -2.24 -3.56 9.43
C LEU A 131 -3.38 -2.70 10.01
N TRP A 132 -4.64 -3.01 9.68
CA TRP A 132 -5.80 -2.35 10.27
C TRP A 132 -5.92 -2.58 11.78
N ASN A 133 -5.76 -3.84 12.21
CA ASN A 133 -5.77 -4.16 13.63
C ASN A 133 -4.62 -3.49 14.37
N LEU A 134 -3.42 -3.47 13.78
CA LEU A 134 -2.26 -2.77 14.32
C LEU A 134 -2.53 -1.25 14.46
N TYR A 135 -3.12 -0.64 13.43
CA TYR A 135 -3.50 0.76 13.45
C TYR A 135 -4.50 1.08 14.58
N ASN A 136 -5.54 0.27 14.75
CA ASN A 136 -6.53 0.49 15.80
C ASN A 136 -5.89 0.38 17.19
N ASN A 137 -5.09 -0.66 17.43
CA ASN A 137 -4.41 -0.86 18.71
C ASN A 137 -3.50 0.33 19.06
N ILE A 138 -2.66 0.76 18.13
CA ILE A 138 -1.73 1.89 18.36
C ILE A 138 -2.47 3.23 18.46
N THR A 139 -3.61 3.38 17.79
CA THR A 139 -4.43 4.58 17.93
C THR A 139 -5.06 4.65 19.32
N SER A 140 -5.51 3.52 19.89
CA SER A 140 -5.96 3.45 21.28
C SER A 140 -4.83 3.72 22.28
N GLU A 141 -3.64 3.16 22.07
CA GLU A 141 -2.43 3.46 22.88
C GLU A 141 -2.08 4.96 22.84
N LEU A 142 -2.25 5.60 21.67
CA LEU A 142 -2.01 7.05 21.52
C LEU A 142 -3.02 7.89 22.30
N GLU A 143 -4.28 7.47 22.41
CA GLU A 143 -5.28 8.14 23.25
C GLU A 143 -4.92 8.08 24.74
N GLU A 144 -4.21 7.04 25.15
CA GLU A 144 -3.63 6.89 26.50
C GLU A 144 -2.29 7.63 26.69
N GLY A 145 -1.75 8.21 25.62
CA GLY A 145 -0.52 9.00 25.62
C GLY A 145 0.76 8.23 25.26
N ASP A 146 0.66 6.95 24.88
CA ASP A 146 1.79 6.16 24.41
C ASP A 146 2.10 6.43 22.92
N MET A 147 3.34 6.80 22.65
CA MET A 147 3.83 7.13 21.31
C MET A 147 4.98 6.23 20.85
N GLU A 148 5.31 5.18 21.60
CA GLU A 148 6.48 4.33 21.36
C GLU A 148 6.37 3.60 20.01
N ARG A 149 5.19 3.09 19.70
CA ARG A 149 4.94 2.23 18.52
C ARG A 149 4.54 2.99 17.26
N LEU A 150 4.30 4.31 17.36
CA LEU A 150 3.96 5.15 16.19
C LEU A 150 5.00 5.12 15.06
N PRO A 151 6.33 5.15 15.32
CA PRO A 151 7.32 5.08 14.25
C PRO A 151 7.27 3.74 13.49
N GLU A 152 7.00 2.63 14.17
CA GLU A 152 6.84 1.31 13.55
C GLU A 152 5.59 1.29 12.66
N LEU A 153 4.44 1.73 13.19
CA LEU A 153 3.20 1.83 12.41
C LEU A 153 3.39 2.68 11.15
N HIS A 154 4.03 3.83 11.29
CA HIS A 154 4.31 4.72 10.16
C HIS A 154 5.15 4.01 9.09
N ALA A 155 6.25 3.37 9.48
CA ALA A 155 7.14 2.68 8.55
C ALA A 155 6.45 1.52 7.82
N LEU A 156 5.61 0.75 8.54
CA LEU A 156 4.81 -0.34 7.98
C LEU A 156 3.74 0.17 7.03
N ALA A 157 3.01 1.23 7.39
CA ALA A 157 2.01 1.84 6.54
C ALA A 157 2.65 2.39 5.25
N CYS A 158 3.82 3.03 5.33
CA CYS A 158 4.59 3.48 4.16
C CYS A 158 5.00 2.29 3.26
N CYS A 159 5.55 1.24 3.86
CA CYS A 159 6.00 0.05 3.15
C CYS A 159 4.85 -0.67 2.44
N LEU A 160 3.83 -1.07 3.20
CA LEU A 160 2.70 -1.85 2.69
C LEU A 160 1.89 -1.05 1.68
N LYS A 161 1.66 0.25 1.89
CA LYS A 161 1.00 1.09 0.87
C LYS A 161 1.79 1.08 -0.43
N SER A 162 3.12 1.21 -0.36
CA SER A 162 3.98 1.30 -1.55
C SER A 162 4.06 -0.03 -2.29
N VAL A 163 4.33 -1.13 -1.58
CA VAL A 163 4.44 -2.48 -2.14
C VAL A 163 3.10 -2.92 -2.70
N CYS A 164 2.01 -2.82 -1.91
CA CYS A 164 0.70 -3.28 -2.37
C CYS A 164 0.18 -2.48 -3.55
N SER A 165 0.33 -1.14 -3.59
CA SER A 165 -0.10 -0.34 -4.74
C SER A 165 0.69 -0.69 -6.01
N ALA A 166 2.02 -0.82 -5.92
CA ALA A 166 2.87 -1.15 -7.07
C ALA A 166 2.58 -2.56 -7.61
N ASP A 167 2.59 -3.57 -6.72
CA ASP A 167 2.34 -4.95 -7.09
C ASP A 167 0.88 -5.15 -7.54
N GLY A 168 -0.07 -4.48 -6.88
CA GLY A 168 -1.48 -4.49 -7.25
C GLY A 168 -1.71 -3.94 -8.66
N ALA A 169 -1.12 -2.78 -8.99
CA ALA A 169 -1.20 -2.20 -10.33
C ALA A 169 -0.63 -3.15 -11.39
N LYS A 170 0.54 -3.73 -11.14
CA LYS A 170 1.19 -4.70 -12.03
C LYS A 170 0.34 -5.97 -12.20
N ALA A 171 -0.23 -6.49 -11.12
CA ALA A 171 -1.05 -7.69 -11.13
C ALA A 171 -2.38 -7.47 -11.87
N ILE A 172 -3.01 -6.30 -11.70
CA ILE A 172 -4.23 -5.94 -12.44
C ILE A 172 -3.93 -5.81 -13.94
N GLU A 173 -2.81 -5.20 -14.31
CA GLU A 173 -2.40 -5.12 -15.73
C GLU A 173 -2.10 -6.51 -16.29
N THR A 174 -1.49 -7.40 -15.50
CA THR A 174 -1.30 -8.81 -15.89
C THR A 174 -2.64 -9.52 -16.11
N CYS A 175 -3.65 -9.27 -15.26
CA CYS A 175 -5.01 -9.79 -15.45
C CYS A 175 -5.67 -9.25 -16.72
N ARG A 176 -5.47 -7.96 -17.03
CA ARG A 176 -5.93 -7.33 -18.26
C ARG A 176 -5.35 -8.01 -19.49
N LEU A 177 -4.03 -8.19 -19.51
CA LEU A 177 -3.31 -8.87 -20.59
C LEU A 177 -3.70 -10.35 -20.72
N ALA A 178 -4.00 -11.03 -19.61
CA ALA A 178 -4.47 -12.41 -19.59
C ALA A 178 -5.85 -12.59 -20.26
N CYS A 179 -6.64 -11.52 -20.38
CA CYS A 179 -7.93 -11.53 -21.08
C CYS A 179 -7.84 -11.21 -22.57
N GLY A 180 -6.62 -11.03 -23.12
CA GLY A 180 -6.40 -10.69 -24.52
C GLY A 180 -7.06 -9.35 -24.92
N GLY A 181 -7.54 -9.26 -26.17
CA GLY A 181 -8.17 -8.04 -26.70
C GLY A 181 -9.41 -7.61 -25.90
N HIS A 182 -10.21 -8.57 -25.40
CA HIS A 182 -11.40 -8.26 -24.58
C HIS A 182 -11.03 -7.59 -23.25
N GLY A 183 -9.84 -7.85 -22.71
CA GLY A 183 -9.33 -7.15 -21.53
C GLY A 183 -9.10 -5.65 -21.74
N TYR A 184 -8.97 -5.19 -23.00
CA TYR A 184 -8.82 -3.77 -23.30
C TYR A 184 -10.15 -3.01 -23.34
N MET A 185 -11.28 -3.72 -23.45
CA MET A 185 -12.60 -3.10 -23.50
C MET A 185 -13.00 -2.56 -22.12
N THR A 186 -13.67 -1.41 -22.09
CA THR A 186 -14.19 -0.81 -20.84
C THR A 186 -15.19 -1.71 -20.14
N CYS A 187 -15.96 -2.52 -20.88
CA CYS A 187 -16.89 -3.50 -20.31
C CYS A 187 -16.20 -4.64 -19.53
N SER A 188 -14.90 -4.88 -19.73
CA SER A 188 -14.14 -5.81 -18.88
C SER A 188 -13.87 -5.24 -17.47
N ASN A 189 -14.04 -3.93 -17.30
CA ASN A 189 -13.73 -3.15 -16.10
C ASN A 189 -12.25 -3.19 -15.65
N LEU A 190 -11.37 -3.94 -16.32
CA LEU A 190 -9.95 -4.05 -16.00
C LEU A 190 -9.19 -2.73 -16.24
N PRO A 191 -9.40 -1.98 -17.35
CA PRO A 191 -8.75 -0.68 -17.54
C PRO A 191 -9.12 0.35 -16.47
N ALA A 192 -10.40 0.42 -16.09
CA ALA A 192 -10.87 1.32 -15.04
C ALA A 192 -10.28 0.96 -13.68
N THR A 193 -10.25 -0.35 -13.36
CA THR A 193 -9.64 -0.86 -12.12
C THR A 193 -8.14 -0.54 -12.06
N TYR A 194 -7.41 -0.71 -13.17
CA TYR A 194 -6.01 -0.32 -13.27
C TYR A 194 -5.81 1.17 -13.01
N GLY A 195 -6.62 2.03 -13.66
CA GLY A 195 -6.56 3.48 -13.49
C GLY A 195 -6.79 3.95 -12.04
N LEU A 196 -7.63 3.24 -11.27
CA LEU A 196 -7.84 3.50 -9.84
C LEU A 196 -6.62 3.10 -9.00
N VAL A 197 -6.10 1.89 -9.19
CA VAL A 197 -5.00 1.37 -8.36
C VAL A 197 -3.67 2.04 -8.68
N THR A 198 -3.40 2.35 -9.94
CA THR A 198 -2.13 2.99 -10.31
C THR A 198 -2.01 4.41 -9.78
N ALA A 199 -3.14 5.12 -9.55
CA ALA A 199 -3.12 6.43 -8.90
C ALA A 199 -2.62 6.33 -7.46
N ALA A 200 -2.91 5.22 -6.77
CA ALA A 200 -2.47 4.96 -5.41
C ALA A 200 -0.94 4.83 -5.29
N CYS A 201 -0.21 4.61 -6.38
CA CYS A 201 1.25 4.65 -6.36
C CYS A 201 1.80 6.08 -6.14
N THR A 202 0.97 7.11 -6.31
CA THR A 202 1.37 8.52 -6.25
C THR A 202 0.76 9.26 -5.07
N TYR A 203 -0.56 9.18 -4.88
CA TYR A 203 -1.22 9.91 -3.81
C TYR A 203 -0.89 9.33 -2.43
N GLU A 204 -1.06 10.14 -1.38
CA GLU A 204 -0.72 9.79 0.01
C GLU A 204 0.77 9.42 0.23
N GLY A 205 1.61 9.90 -0.69
CA GLY A 205 3.07 9.75 -0.71
C GLY A 205 3.51 8.89 -1.89
N GLU A 206 4.38 9.45 -2.74
CA GLU A 206 4.95 8.71 -3.88
C GLU A 206 5.75 7.51 -3.37
N ASN A 207 5.59 6.36 -4.03
CA ASN A 207 6.09 5.07 -3.54
C ASN A 207 7.60 5.05 -3.28
N THR A 208 8.44 5.64 -4.14
CA THR A 208 9.90 5.73 -3.86
C THR A 208 10.18 6.56 -2.61
N VAL A 209 9.50 7.70 -2.44
CA VAL A 209 9.64 8.53 -1.23
C VAL A 209 9.23 7.77 0.03
N LEU A 210 8.14 7.01 -0.02
CA LEU A 210 7.68 6.21 1.12
C LEU A 210 8.60 5.04 1.45
N LEU A 211 9.15 4.37 0.43
CA LEU A 211 10.17 3.34 0.63
C LEU A 211 11.44 3.92 1.27
N LEU A 212 11.82 5.17 0.96
CA LEU A 212 12.90 5.85 1.66
C LEU A 212 12.57 6.14 3.13
N GLN A 213 11.30 6.42 3.47
CA GLN A 213 10.88 6.56 4.86
C GLN A 213 11.01 5.22 5.61
N THR A 214 10.58 4.12 4.99
CA THR A 214 10.77 2.76 5.52
C THR A 214 12.26 2.44 5.69
N ALA A 215 13.10 2.73 4.69
CA ALA A 215 14.54 2.48 4.76
C ALA A 215 15.20 3.24 5.92
N ARG A 216 14.84 4.51 6.14
CA ARG A 216 15.34 5.28 7.30
C ARG A 216 14.97 4.64 8.63
N TYR A 217 13.75 4.13 8.75
CA TYR A 217 13.32 3.38 9.94
C TYR A 217 14.13 2.10 10.11
N LEU A 218 14.34 1.31 9.05
CA LEU A 218 15.14 0.09 9.10
C LEU A 218 16.60 0.36 9.50
N MET A 219 17.22 1.42 8.97
CA MET A 219 18.58 1.82 9.36
C MET A 219 18.67 2.22 10.84
N LYS A 220 17.64 2.89 11.36
CA LYS A 220 17.55 3.20 12.79
C LYS A 220 17.39 1.94 13.64
N ALA A 221 16.53 1.01 13.22
CA ALA A 221 16.34 -0.26 13.89
C ALA A 221 17.63 -1.09 13.90
N TRP A 222 18.37 -1.12 12.79
CA TRP A 222 19.68 -1.77 12.74
C TRP A 222 20.67 -1.17 13.76
N HIS A 223 20.76 0.17 13.83
CA HIS A 223 21.63 0.83 14.81
C HIS A 223 21.24 0.48 16.25
N GLN A 224 19.93 0.43 16.55
CA GLN A 224 19.41 -0.01 17.84
C GLN A 224 19.82 -1.46 18.16
N ALA A 225 19.68 -2.37 17.18
CA ALA A 225 20.06 -3.78 17.32
C ALA A 225 21.54 -3.94 17.69
N THR A 226 22.44 -3.23 16.97
CA THR A 226 23.89 -3.25 17.23
C THR A 226 24.28 -2.64 18.57
N SER A 227 23.42 -1.77 19.12
CA SER A 227 23.61 -1.13 20.42
C SER A 227 22.93 -1.89 21.56
N GLY A 228 22.37 -3.08 21.31
CA GLY A 228 21.67 -3.89 22.31
C GLY A 228 20.34 -3.32 22.79
N ILE A 229 19.76 -2.37 22.04
CA ILE A 229 18.45 -1.80 22.33
C ILE A 229 17.38 -2.75 21.80
N LYS A 230 16.40 -3.09 22.65
CA LYS A 230 15.27 -3.93 22.27
C LYS A 230 14.51 -3.32 21.09
N LEU A 231 14.30 -4.14 20.06
CA LEU A 231 13.56 -3.77 18.86
C LEU A 231 12.06 -4.04 19.01
N THR A 232 11.26 -3.36 18.18
CA THR A 232 9.84 -3.67 18.05
C THR A 232 9.64 -4.99 17.28
N PRO A 233 8.50 -5.68 17.46
CA PRO A 233 8.32 -7.05 16.99
C PRO A 233 8.54 -7.27 15.50
N THR A 234 8.18 -6.31 14.64
CA THR A 234 8.24 -6.51 13.17
C THR A 234 9.65 -6.47 12.60
N VAL A 235 10.59 -5.90 13.34
CA VAL A 235 12.02 -5.82 12.97
C VAL A 235 12.93 -6.57 13.95
N ALA A 236 12.35 -7.31 14.91
CA ALA A 236 13.10 -8.06 15.91
C ALA A 236 14.05 -9.11 15.31
N TYR A 237 13.75 -9.60 14.11
CA TYR A 237 14.61 -10.53 13.39
C TYR A 237 16.01 -9.96 13.07
N LEU A 238 16.18 -8.64 13.02
CA LEU A 238 17.49 -8.00 12.85
C LEU A 238 18.43 -8.30 14.01
N GLN A 239 17.90 -8.61 15.20
CA GLN A 239 18.72 -8.96 16.36
C GLN A 239 19.48 -10.28 16.14
N SER A 240 18.84 -11.27 15.51
CA SER A 240 19.45 -12.58 15.21
C SER A 240 20.63 -12.46 14.26
N ALA A 241 20.55 -11.54 13.30
CA ALA A 241 21.65 -11.25 12.39
C ALA A 241 22.86 -10.61 13.10
N VAL A 242 22.62 -9.68 14.03
CA VAL A 242 23.68 -9.07 14.85
C VAL A 242 24.39 -10.11 15.72
N THR A 243 23.64 -11.04 16.32
CA THR A 243 24.23 -12.09 17.17
C THR A 243 24.86 -13.25 16.40
N SER A 244 24.86 -13.21 15.06
CA SER A 244 25.36 -14.27 14.18
C SER A 244 24.69 -15.63 14.40
N ASP A 245 23.46 -15.64 14.92
CA ASP A 245 22.65 -16.84 15.11
C ASP A 245 21.84 -17.13 13.84
N ILE A 246 22.54 -17.12 12.70
CA ILE A 246 21.94 -17.39 11.38
C ILE A 246 21.99 -18.90 11.16
N SER A 247 20.83 -19.55 11.19
CA SER A 247 20.72 -20.97 10.90
C SER A 247 21.03 -21.23 9.43
N ARG A 248 22.19 -21.81 9.14
CA ARG A 248 22.54 -22.28 7.79
C ARG A 248 21.82 -23.57 7.39
N HIS A 249 21.02 -24.13 8.28
CA HIS A 249 20.25 -25.34 8.03
C HIS A 249 18.88 -24.98 7.45
N TRP A 250 18.61 -25.46 6.23
CA TRP A 250 17.29 -25.34 5.63
C TRP A 250 16.31 -26.31 6.29
N GLU A 251 15.21 -25.76 6.80
CA GLU A 251 14.11 -26.52 7.37
C GLU A 251 12.92 -26.47 6.39
N HIS A 252 12.43 -27.64 5.94
CA HIS A 252 11.27 -27.75 5.04
C HIS A 252 9.93 -27.50 5.75
N SER A 253 9.87 -26.48 6.62
CA SER A 253 8.68 -26.04 7.35
C SER A 253 8.34 -24.59 6.98
N LEU A 254 7.11 -24.16 7.29
CA LEU A 254 6.74 -22.75 7.12
C LEU A 254 7.64 -21.84 7.95
N GLN A 255 7.99 -22.26 9.17
CA GLN A 255 8.92 -21.55 10.04
C GLN A 255 10.31 -21.44 9.42
N GLY A 256 10.80 -22.51 8.79
CA GLY A 256 12.05 -22.51 8.03
C GLY A 256 12.05 -21.51 6.88
N ILE A 257 10.96 -21.45 6.10
CA ILE A 257 10.80 -20.47 5.02
C ILE A 257 10.80 -19.04 5.57
N VAL A 258 10.08 -18.79 6.66
CA VAL A 258 10.03 -17.47 7.30
C VAL A 258 11.40 -17.04 7.81
N ARG A 259 12.12 -17.92 8.52
CA ARG A 259 13.49 -17.65 8.98
C ARG A 259 14.42 -17.35 7.80
N ALA A 260 14.36 -18.14 6.73
CA ALA A 260 15.17 -17.89 5.54
C ALA A 260 14.89 -16.50 4.92
N HIS A 261 13.62 -16.05 4.89
CA HIS A 261 13.29 -14.70 4.43
C HIS A 261 13.82 -13.62 5.38
N GLN A 262 13.75 -13.86 6.70
CA GLN A 262 14.27 -12.94 7.71
C GLN A 262 15.80 -12.81 7.61
N ASP A 263 16.51 -13.92 7.44
CA ASP A 263 17.97 -13.94 7.28
C ASP A 263 18.38 -13.16 6.02
N VAL A 264 17.74 -13.45 4.88
CA VAL A 264 17.99 -12.71 3.63
C VAL A 264 17.64 -11.22 3.76
N ALA A 265 16.58 -10.88 4.49
CA ALA A 265 16.19 -9.49 4.71
C ALA A 265 17.13 -8.73 5.65
N ALA A 266 17.85 -9.43 6.52
CA ALA A 266 18.78 -8.82 7.47
C ALA A 266 20.19 -8.58 6.87
N GLY A 267 20.57 -9.33 5.82
CA GLY A 267 21.84 -9.18 5.10
C GLY A 267 22.82 -10.30 5.41
#